data_AF-A0A929C5X0-F1
#
_entry.id   AF-A0A929C5X0-F1
#
_cell.length_a   1.000
_cell.length_b   1.000
_cell.length_c   1.000
_cell.angle_alpha   90.00
_cell.angle_beta   90.00
_cell.angle_gamma   90.00
#
_symmetry.space_group_name_H-M   'P 1'
#
loop_
_entity.id
_entity.type
_entity.pdbx_description
1 polymer ?
#
loop_
_entity_poly.entity_id
_entity_poly.type
_entity_poly.pdbx_seq_one_letter_code
_entity_poly.pdbx_strand_id
1 'polypeptide(L)' 'MKKYLKFILLFITVILISITLNVYADRTPNPPPQGGDKPPVGGGAPIGSGLVILLVLGSGYGAKKFYDYKKKKLLD' A
#
# COMPACT_ATOMS: atom_id res chain seq x y z
N MET A 1 11.91 21.56 -14.47
CA MET A 1 10.95 21.44 -13.36
C MET A 1 9.55 20.99 -13.81
N LYS A 2 8.92 21.66 -14.80
CA LYS A 2 7.58 21.30 -15.31
C LYS A 2 7.45 19.84 -15.82
N LYS A 3 8.53 19.25 -16.37
CA LYS A 3 8.57 17.86 -16.85
C LYS A 3 8.36 16.83 -15.74
N TYR A 4 8.95 17.07 -14.56
CA TYR A 4 8.83 16.19 -13.40
C TYR A 4 7.56 16.47 -12.59
N LEU A 5 7.03 17.70 -12.70
CA LEU A 5 5.79 18.10 -12.03
C LEU A 5 4.61 17.20 -12.43
N LYS A 6 4.52 16.83 -13.71
CA LYS A 6 3.49 15.89 -14.22
C LYS A 6 3.63 14.49 -13.60
N PHE A 7 4.86 14.02 -13.44
CA PHE A 7 5.15 12.71 -12.83
C PHE A 7 4.87 12.71 -11.33
N ILE A 8 5.23 13.79 -10.62
CA ILE A 8 4.96 13.95 -9.19
C ILE A 8 3.45 14.01 -8.95
N LEU A 9 2.72 14.77 -9.77
CA LEU A 9 1.26 14.87 -9.69
C LEU A 9 0.61 13.50 -9.91
N LEU A 10 1.02 12.76 -10.96
CA LEU A 10 0.53 11.41 -11.24
C LEU A 10 0.80 10.45 -10.07
N PHE A 11 1.99 10.51 -9.49
CA PHE A 11 2.37 9.67 -8.35
C PHE A 11 1.51 9.95 -7.12
N ILE A 12 1.28 11.23 -6.81
CA ILE A 12 0.39 11.65 -5.72
C ILE A 12 -1.05 11.18 -5.97
N THR A 13 -1.55 11.31 -7.20
CA THR A 13 -2.90 10.84 -7.57
C THR A 13 -3.04 9.33 -7.37
N VAL A 14 -2.04 8.54 -7.77
CA VAL A 14 -2.06 7.07 -7.58
C VAL A 14 -2.05 6.69 -6.10
N ILE A 15 -1.29 7.41 -5.27
CA ILE A 15 -1.27 7.20 -3.81
C ILE A 15 -2.65 7.52 -3.21
N LEU A 16 -3.24 8.66 -3.57
CA LEU A 16 -4.54 9.07 -3.05
C LEU A 16 -5.66 8.08 -3.44
N ILE A 17 -5.67 7.60 -4.69
CA ILE A 17 -6.61 6.56 -5.14
C ILE A 17 -6.39 5.25 -4.38
N SER A 18 -5.14 4.87 -4.12
CA SER A 18 -4.85 3.67 -3.34
C SER A 18 -5.37 3.77 -1.90
N ILE A 19 -5.33 4.96 -1.30
CA ILE A 19 -5.89 5.21 0.03
C ILE A 19 -7.42 5.11 0.01
N THR A 20 -8.10 5.72 -0.98
CA THR A 20 -9.57 5.72 -1.03
C THR A 20 -10.17 4.34 -1.36
N LEU A 21 -9.49 3.52 -2.16
CA LEU A 21 -9.96 2.17 -2.49
C LEU A 21 -9.90 1.18 -1.30
N ASN A 22 -9.14 1.48 -0.25
CA ASN A 22 -9.04 0.65 0.96
C ASN A 22 -10.03 1.05 2.08
N VAL A 23 -10.93 2.02 1.85
CA VAL A 23 -11.86 2.55 2.87
C VAL A 23 -13.15 1.73 3.04
N TYR A 24 -13.37 0.66 2.27
CA TYR A 24 -14.58 -0.14 2.42
C TYR A 24 -14.36 -1.40 3.27
N ALA A 25 -14.59 -1.25 4.57
CA ALA A 25 -14.89 -2.36 5.47
C ALA A 25 -16.18 -2.03 6.25
N ASP A 26 -17.27 -1.73 5.54
CA ASP A 26 -18.58 -1.62 6.17
C ASP A 26 -19.23 -3.00 6.16
N ARG A 27 -19.28 -3.64 7.34
CA ARG A 27 -20.06 -4.85 7.55
C ARG A 27 -21.52 -4.40 7.63
N THR A 28 -22.35 -5.03 6.81
CA THR A 28 -23.82 -5.00 6.82
C THR A 28 -24.41 -4.58 8.17
N PRO A 29 -25.48 -3.75 8.21
CA PRO A 29 -26.08 -3.30 9.46
C PRO A 29 -26.30 -4.47 10.40
N ASN A 30 -25.71 -4.41 11.59
CA ASN A 30 -25.97 -5.42 12.62
C ASN A 30 -27.49 -5.45 12.90
N PRO A 31 -28.10 -6.64 13.07
CA PRO A 31 -29.45 -6.72 13.59
C PRO A 31 -29.53 -5.99 14.95
N PRO A 32 -30.70 -5.46 15.33
CA PRO A 32 -30.86 -4.63 16.51
C PRO A 32 -30.31 -5.30 17.78
N PRO A 33 -29.78 -4.51 18.73
CA PRO A 33 -29.00 -5.04 19.85
C PRO A 33 -29.88 -5.87 20.79
N GLN A 34 -29.70 -7.20 20.78
CA GLN A 34 -29.94 -8.00 21.98
C GLN A 34 -28.68 -7.87 22.85
N GLY A 35 -28.88 -7.32 24.05
CA GLY A 35 -27.87 -6.76 24.93
C GLY A 35 -26.68 -7.66 25.30
N GLY A 36 -25.68 -7.01 25.88
CA GLY A 36 -24.49 -7.61 26.47
C GLY A 36 -23.27 -7.59 25.57
N ASP A 37 -22.33 -6.70 25.90
CA ASP A 37 -20.86 -6.90 25.82
C ASP A 37 -20.32 -7.73 24.65
N LYS A 38 -20.61 -7.34 23.41
CA LYS A 38 -19.90 -7.88 22.25
C LYS A 38 -18.71 -6.99 21.92
N PRO A 39 -17.46 -7.50 21.96
CA PRO A 39 -16.30 -6.74 21.55
C PRO A 39 -16.47 -6.29 20.10
N PRO A 40 -15.93 -5.12 19.71
CA PRO A 40 -16.14 -4.56 18.39
C PRO A 40 -15.73 -5.58 17.32
N VAL A 41 -16.66 -5.86 16.40
CA VAL A 41 -16.45 -6.73 15.23
C VAL A 41 -15.58 -6.04 14.19
N GLY A 42 -14.34 -5.70 14.57
CA GLY A 42 -13.31 -5.11 13.71
C GLY A 42 -12.01 -5.91 13.84
N GLY A 43 -11.35 -6.20 12.72
CA GLY A 43 -10.08 -6.96 12.72
C GLY A 43 -9.83 -7.86 11.51
N GLY A 44 -10.72 -7.88 10.51
CA GLY A 44 -10.63 -8.81 9.37
C GLY A 44 -10.03 -8.25 8.08
N ALA A 45 -9.63 -6.98 8.02
CA ALA A 45 -8.99 -6.43 6.82
C ALA A 45 -7.57 -7.03 6.72
N PRO A 46 -7.24 -7.78 5.65
CA PRO A 46 -5.93 -8.40 5.52
C PRO A 46 -4.86 -7.36 5.16
N ILE A 47 -4.48 -6.52 6.13
CA ILE A 47 -3.37 -5.56 6.01
C ILE A 47 -2.05 -6.30 5.78
N GLY A 48 -1.93 -7.52 6.31
CA GLY A 48 -0.74 -8.37 6.16
C GLY A 48 -0.42 -8.69 4.70
N SER A 49 -1.41 -8.95 3.84
CA SER A 49 -1.15 -9.28 2.43
C SER A 49 -0.63 -8.06 1.65
N GLY A 50 -1.15 -6.87 1.92
CA GLY A 50 -0.67 -5.62 1.33
C GLY A 50 0.78 -5.31 1.72
N LEU A 51 1.13 -5.48 2.99
CA LEU A 51 2.50 -5.28 3.48
C LEU A 51 3.49 -6.27 2.84
N VAL A 52 3.12 -7.55 2.71
CA VAL A 52 3.96 -8.55 2.05
C VAL A 52 4.23 -8.17 0.59
N ILE A 53 3.21 -7.73 -0.14
CA ILE A 53 3.36 -7.29 -1.55
C ILE A 53 4.30 -6.07 -1.63
N LEU A 54 4.12 -5.08 -0.75
CA LEU A 54 4.98 -3.89 -0.71
C LEU A 54 6.44 -4.23 -0.40
N LEU A 55 6.67 -5.14 0.55
CA LEU A 55 8.02 -5.59 0.90
C LEU A 55 8.69 -6.35 -0.24
N VAL A 56 7.96 -7.23 -0.93
CA VAL A 56 8.49 -7.99 -2.08
C VAL A 56 8.83 -7.06 -3.24
N LEU A 57 7.94 -6.15 -3.62
CA LEU A 57 8.20 -5.19 -4.69
C LEU A 57 9.32 -4.20 -4.33
N GLY A 58 9.33 -3.69 -3.09
CA GLY A 58 10.35 -2.76 -2.62
C GLY A 58 11.74 -3.39 -2.58
N SER A 59 11.84 -4.60 -2.02
CA SER A 59 13.10 -5.35 -1.98
C SER A 59 13.58 -5.76 -3.36
N GLY A 60 12.69 -6.24 -4.24
CA GLY A 60 13.03 -6.61 -5.62
C GLY A 60 13.57 -5.43 -6.43
N TYR A 61 12.89 -4.28 -6.38
CA TYR A 61 13.36 -3.07 -7.07
C TYR A 61 14.66 -2.53 -6.45
N GLY A 62 14.75 -2.50 -5.11
CA GLY A 62 15.94 -2.05 -4.39
C GLY A 62 17.17 -2.89 -4.73
N ALA A 63 17.03 -4.22 -4.74
CA ALA A 63 18.09 -5.15 -5.10
C ALA A 63 18.56 -4.96 -6.54
N LYS A 64 17.62 -4.82 -7.50
CA LYS A 64 17.96 -4.57 -8.91
C LYS A 64 18.75 -3.27 -9.08
N LYS A 65 18.29 -2.19 -8.46
CA LYS A 65 18.94 -0.88 -8.56
C LYS A 65 20.34 -0.87 -7.92
N PHE A 66 20.50 -1.56 -6.80
CA PHE A 66 21.81 -1.72 -6.15
C PHE A 66 22.78 -2.56 -7.00
N TYR A 67 22.28 -3.64 -7.61
CA TYR A 67 23.08 -4.47 -8.51
C TYR A 67 23.58 -3.68 -9.73
N ASP A 68 22.68 -2.93 -10.39
CA ASP A 68 23.04 -2.09 -11.55
C ASP A 68 24.07 -1.01 -11.18
N TYR A 69 23.96 -0.43 -9.98
CA TYR A 69 24.93 0.53 -9.46
C TYR A 69 26.32 -0.10 -9.25
N LYS A 70 26.39 -1.28 -8.62
CA LYS A 70 27.67 -2.00 -8.46
C LYS A 70 28.26 -2.40 -9.81
N LYS A 71 27.43 -2.85 -10.75
CA LYS A 71 27.89 -3.25 -12.09
C LYS A 71 28.49 -2.08 -12.85
N LYS A 72 27.87 -0.89 -12.81
CA LYS A 72 28.45 0.33 -13.40
C LYS A 72 29.79 0.69 -12.76
N LYS A 73 29.86 0.69 -11.42
CA LYS A 73 31.09 1.03 -10.68
C LYS A 73 32.25 0.06 -10.92
N LEU A 74 31.97 -1.19 -11.29
CA LEU A 74 32.98 -2.19 -11.63
C LEU A 74 33.44 -2.11 -13.10
N LEU A 75 32.71 -1.37 -13.94
CA LEU A 75 33.00 -1.19 -15.36
C LEU A 75 33.67 0.17 -15.66
N ASP A 76 33.78 1.04 -14.65
CA ASP A 76 34.56 2.29 -14.66
C ASP A 76 35.92 2.06 -13.98
#